data_AF-A0A1F8WXT5-F1
#
_entry.id   AF-A0A1F8WXT5-F1
#
_cell.length_a   1.000
_cell.length_b   1.000
_cell.length_c   1.000
_cell.angle_alpha   90.00
_cell.angle_beta   90.00
_cell.angle_gamma   90.00
#
_symmetry.space_group_name_H-M   'P 1'
#
loop_
_entity.id
_entity.type
_entity.pdbx_description
1 polymer ?
#
loop_
_entity_poly.entity_id
_entity_poly.type
_entity_poly.pdbx_seq_one_letter_code
_entity_poly.pdbx_strand_id
1 'polypeptide(L)'
;MAKLSLKAPQGLSKAAVSWWGKLLREYQITDNAGLLLLEQALRSFDRAEEARLIIDKEGAVIRDRFNQARTHPACQVERDSRAAVVKTLAALGIDGGPVDV
;
A
#
# COMPACT_ATOMS: atom_id res chain seq x y z
N MET A 1 19.61 24.70 -8.38
CA MET A 1 19.02 23.54 -7.68
C MET A 1 18.34 22.66 -8.72
N ALA A 2 18.90 21.50 -9.04
CA ALA A 2 18.34 20.63 -10.08
C ALA A 2 17.05 19.99 -9.55
N LYS A 3 15.94 20.17 -10.27
CA LYS A 3 14.68 19.47 -10.02
C LYS A 3 14.91 17.99 -10.29
N LEU A 4 15.17 17.18 -9.26
CA LEU A 4 15.11 15.73 -9.39
C LEU A 4 13.62 15.37 -9.53
N SER A 5 13.08 15.42 -10.75
CA SER A 5 11.72 14.95 -11.01
C SER A 5 11.75 13.42 -11.03
N LEU A 6 11.77 12.81 -9.85
CA LEU A 6 11.69 11.37 -9.69
C LEU A 6 10.26 10.93 -10.07
N LYS A 7 10.11 10.55 -11.33
CA LYS A 7 8.86 10.08 -11.90
C LYS A 7 8.40 8.82 -11.15
N ALA A 8 7.11 8.76 -10.83
CA ALA A 8 6.54 7.58 -10.19
C ALA A 8 6.75 6.33 -11.06
N PRO A 9 6.98 5.16 -10.44
CA PRO A 9 7.10 3.88 -11.14
C PRO A 9 5.87 3.57 -12.01
N GLN A 10 6.09 2.84 -13.11
CA GLN A 10 5.01 2.43 -14.00
C GLN A 10 4.10 1.40 -13.30
N GLY A 11 2.80 1.49 -13.60
CA GLY A 11 1.79 0.55 -13.13
C GLY A 11 1.17 0.88 -11.78
N LEU A 12 1.57 1.98 -11.13
CA LEU A 12 0.89 2.48 -9.94
C LEU A 12 -0.47 3.09 -10.30
N SER A 13 -1.45 2.91 -9.41
CA SER A 13 -2.75 3.58 -9.52
C SER A 13 -2.61 5.10 -9.40
N LYS A 14 -3.64 5.86 -9.81
CA LYS A 14 -3.65 7.33 -9.65
C LYS A 14 -3.49 7.74 -8.18
N ALA A 15 -4.08 6.98 -7.25
CA ALA A 15 -3.97 7.24 -5.83
C ALA A 15 -2.53 7.01 -5.34
N ALA A 16 -1.92 5.89 -5.73
CA ALA A 16 -0.52 5.60 -5.41
C ALA A 16 0.44 6.64 -6.02
N VAL A 17 0.26 7.05 -7.27
CA VAL A 17 1.06 8.13 -7.89
C VAL A 17 0.94 9.45 -7.11
N SER A 18 -0.27 9.78 -6.62
CA SER A 18 -0.44 10.96 -5.77
C SER A 18 0.33 10.82 -4.45
N TRP A 19 0.32 9.64 -3.82
CA TRP A 19 1.05 9.39 -2.58
C TRP A 19 2.56 9.40 -2.79
N TRP A 20 3.07 8.83 -3.88
CA TRP A 20 4.48 8.90 -4.28
C TRP A 20 4.97 10.34 -4.25
N GLY A 21 4.27 11.25 -4.94
CA GLY A 21 4.64 12.64 -5.00
C GLY A 21 4.53 13.38 -3.67
N LYS A 22 3.63 12.97 -2.77
CA LYS A 22 3.49 13.56 -1.43
C LYS A 22 4.64 13.14 -0.52
N LEU A 23 4.83 11.83 -0.35
CA LEU A 23 5.84 11.25 0.54
C LEU A 23 7.26 11.64 0.12
N LEU A 24 7.54 11.65 -1.19
CA LEU A 24 8.85 12.06 -1.71
C LEU A 24 9.17 13.52 -1.36
N ARG A 25 8.17 14.42 -1.41
CA ARG A 25 8.34 15.84 -1.05
C ARG A 25 8.40 16.08 0.45
N GLU A 26 7.58 15.36 1.21
CA GLU A 26 7.46 15.53 2.66
C GLU A 26 8.70 14.99 3.39
N TYR A 27 9.18 13.81 3.01
CA TYR A 27 10.29 13.14 3.68
C TYR A 27 11.62 13.25 2.93
N GLN A 28 11.67 14.00 1.82
CA GLN A 28 12.88 14.24 1.02
C GLN A 28 13.61 12.94 0.65
N ILE A 29 12.85 11.92 0.24
CA ILE A 29 13.39 10.60 -0.12
C ILE A 29 14.12 10.72 -1.45
N THR A 30 15.45 10.72 -1.41
CA THR A 30 16.29 10.89 -2.61
C THR A 30 17.27 9.74 -2.86
N ASP A 31 17.52 8.89 -1.87
CA ASP A 31 18.42 7.75 -2.01
C ASP A 31 17.71 6.54 -2.63
N ASN A 32 18.48 5.68 -3.29
CA ASN A 32 17.93 4.54 -4.02
C ASN A 32 17.22 3.53 -3.11
N ALA A 33 17.69 3.33 -1.88
CA ALA A 33 17.07 2.39 -0.95
C ALA A 33 15.70 2.90 -0.47
N GLY A 34 15.62 4.20 -0.16
CA GLY A 34 14.36 4.86 0.17
C GLY A 34 13.37 4.82 -1.00
N LEU A 35 13.81 5.07 -2.23
CA LEU A 35 12.94 4.98 -3.40
C LEU A 35 12.42 3.56 -3.65
N LEU A 36 13.26 2.54 -3.44
CA LEU A 36 12.85 1.14 -3.53
C LEU A 36 11.78 0.79 -2.48
N LEU A 37 11.98 1.22 -1.23
CA LEU A 37 11.02 1.00 -0.15
C LEU A 37 9.70 1.74 -0.41
N LEU A 38 9.76 2.97 -0.90
CA LEU A 38 8.57 3.75 -1.26
C LEU A 38 7.78 3.10 -2.40
N GLU A 39 8.47 2.59 -3.42
CA GLU A 39 7.82 1.85 -4.51
C GLU A 39 7.12 0.60 -3.97
N GLN A 40 7.81 -0.18 -3.14
CA GLN A 40 7.24 -1.37 -2.53
C GLN A 40 6.00 -1.04 -1.68
N ALA A 41 6.07 0.03 -0.87
CA ALA A 41 4.95 0.49 -0.07
C ALA A 41 3.72 0.76 -0.94
N LEU A 42 3.89 1.50 -2.03
CA LEU A 42 2.76 1.91 -2.88
C LEU A 42 2.22 0.78 -3.75
N ARG A 43 3.07 -0.18 -4.16
CA ARG A 43 2.59 -1.40 -4.82
C ARG A 43 1.77 -2.26 -3.86
N SER A 44 2.20 -2.37 -2.60
CA SER A 44 1.43 -3.05 -1.56
C SER A 44 0.12 -2.30 -1.24
N PHE A 45 0.13 -0.97 -1.25
CA PHE A 45 -1.10 -0.17 -1.13
C PHE A 45 -2.10 -0.48 -2.25
N ASP A 46 -1.67 -0.46 -3.51
CA ASP A 46 -2.55 -0.76 -4.65
C ASP A 46 -3.12 -2.18 -4.55
N ARG A 47 -2.30 -3.17 -4.18
CA ARG A 47 -2.78 -4.55 -3.97
C ARG A 47 -3.78 -4.67 -2.82
N ALA A 48 -3.60 -3.90 -1.75
CA ALA A 48 -4.57 -3.86 -0.66
C ALA A 48 -5.92 -3.30 -1.12
N GLU A 49 -5.92 -2.23 -1.92
CA GLU A 49 -7.15 -1.66 -2.49
C GLU A 49 -7.83 -2.61 -3.49
N GLU A 50 -7.06 -3.30 -4.34
CA GLU A 50 -7.61 -4.35 -5.22
C GLU A 50 -8.32 -5.44 -4.42
N ALA A 51 -7.68 -5.94 -3.36
CA ALA A 51 -8.26 -6.96 -2.50
C ALA A 51 -9.49 -6.44 -1.75
N ARG A 52 -9.46 -5.20 -1.25
CA ARG A 52 -10.61 -4.54 -0.61
C ARG A 52 -11.81 -4.47 -1.55
N LEU A 53 -11.61 -4.07 -2.81
CA LEU A 53 -12.68 -3.99 -3.80
C LEU A 53 -13.30 -5.37 -4.11
N ILE A 54 -12.51 -6.44 -4.10
CA ILE A 54 -13.02 -7.81 -4.24
C ILE A 54 -13.88 -8.18 -3.03
N ILE A 55 -13.39 -7.90 -1.82
CA ILE A 55 -14.12 -8.18 -0.56
C ILE A 55 -15.42 -7.39 -0.50
N ASP A 56 -15.43 -6.12 -0.89
CA ASP A 56 -16.63 -5.27 -0.92
C ASP A 56 -17.69 -5.85 -1.86
N LYS A 57 -17.25 -6.46 -2.98
CA LYS A 57 -18.14 -7.03 -4.00
C LYS A 57 -18.64 -8.44 -3.65
N GLU A 58 -17.76 -9.30 -3.14
CA GLU A 58 -18.01 -10.74 -2.96
C GLU A 58 -18.32 -11.13 -1.51
N GLY A 59 -18.00 -10.24 -0.57
CA GLY A 59 -18.11 -10.46 0.87
C GLY A 59 -16.85 -11.03 1.48
N ALA A 60 -16.59 -10.71 2.76
CA ALA A 60 -15.43 -11.22 3.51
C ALA A 60 -15.53 -12.72 3.86
N VAL A 61 -16.73 -13.30 3.74
CA VAL A 61 -17.03 -14.70 4.03
C VAL A 61 -17.74 -15.31 2.83
N ILE A 62 -17.19 -16.40 2.31
CA ILE A 62 -17.74 -17.17 1.19
C ILE A 62 -18.14 -18.58 1.66
N ARG A 63 -18.93 -19.28 0.86
CA ARG A 63 -19.25 -20.68 1.10
C ARG A 63 -18.40 -21.59 0.24
N ASP A 64 -17.86 -22.65 0.84
CA ASP A 64 -17.15 -23.68 0.08
C ASP A 64 -18.13 -24.68 -0.57
N ARG A 65 -17.58 -25.69 -1.27
CA ARG A 65 -18.37 -26.74 -1.93
C ARG A 65 -19.24 -27.58 -0.98
N PHE A 66 -19.00 -27.52 0.33
CA PHE A 66 -19.77 -28.21 1.37
C PHE A 66 -20.69 -27.25 2.12
N ASN A 67 -20.95 -26.05 1.58
CA ASN A 67 -21.78 -25.00 2.17
C ASN A 67 -21.24 -24.44 3.50
N GLN A 68 -19.97 -24.68 3.84
CA GLN A 68 -19.34 -24.17 5.06
C GLN A 68 -18.84 -22.75 4.83
N ALA A 69 -19.03 -21.88 5.83
CA ALA A 69 -18.52 -20.51 5.81
C ALA A 69 -16.99 -20.52 5.95
N ARG A 70 -16.29 -19.84 5.03
CA ARG A 70 -14.84 -19.63 5.05
C ARG A 70 -14.51 -18.19 4.72
N THR A 71 -13.38 -17.71 5.27
CA THR A 71 -12.84 -16.40 4.91
C THR A 71 -12.52 -16.34 3.42
N HIS A 72 -12.90 -15.24 2.76
CA HIS A 72 -12.55 -15.01 1.38
C HIS A 72 -11.01 -14.92 1.23
N PRO A 73 -10.40 -15.57 0.22
CA PRO A 73 -8.95 -15.49 -0.01
C PRO A 73 -8.39 -14.05 -0.12
N ALA A 74 -9.19 -13.10 -0.62
CA ALA A 74 -8.82 -11.69 -0.72
C ALA A 74 -8.56 -11.05 0.65
N CYS A 75 -9.20 -11.52 1.73
CA CYS A 75 -8.95 -11.00 3.08
C CYS A 75 -7.50 -11.23 3.51
N GLN A 76 -6.90 -12.37 3.15
CA GLN A 76 -5.49 -12.64 3.44
C GLN A 76 -4.58 -11.71 2.65
N VAL A 77 -4.89 -11.51 1.36
CA VAL A 77 -4.13 -10.59 0.48
C VAL A 77 -4.20 -9.16 1.00
N GLU A 78 -5.39 -8.68 1.37
CA GLU A 78 -5.58 -7.35 1.93
C GLU A 78 -4.76 -7.18 3.22
N ARG A 79 -4.89 -8.12 4.15
CA ARG A 79 -4.20 -8.09 5.45
C ARG A 79 -2.69 -8.03 5.28
N ASP A 80 -2.13 -8.93 4.47
CA ASP A 80 -0.68 -9.02 4.29
C ASP A 80 -0.14 -7.80 3.52
N SER A 81 -0.91 -7.27 2.56
CA SER A 81 -0.54 -6.07 1.81
C SER A 81 -0.58 -4.82 2.71
N ARG A 82 -1.60 -4.65 3.56
CA ARG A 82 -1.67 -3.57 4.56
C ARG A 82 -0.51 -3.64 5.55
N ALA A 83 -0.17 -4.85 6.03
CA ALA A 83 0.98 -5.04 6.91
C ALA A 83 2.30 -4.68 6.20
N ALA A 84 2.45 -5.02 4.92
CA ALA A 84 3.62 -4.65 4.13
C ALA A 84 3.77 -3.13 4.02
N VAL A 85 2.68 -2.38 3.77
CA VAL A 85 2.69 -0.91 3.75
C VAL A 85 3.26 -0.36 5.05
N VAL A 86 2.69 -0.74 6.19
CA VAL A 86 3.13 -0.27 7.52
C VAL A 86 4.60 -0.59 7.76
N LYS A 87 5.03 -1.81 7.44
CA LYS A 87 6.42 -2.24 7.60
C LYS A 87 7.38 -1.44 6.72
N THR A 88 7.02 -1.18 5.46
CA THR A 88 7.86 -0.39 4.54
C THR A 88 7.93 1.08 4.92
N LEU A 89 6.83 1.68 5.40
CA LEU A 89 6.84 3.05 5.89
C LEU A 89 7.68 3.18 7.17
N ALA A 90 7.53 2.26 8.12
CA ALA A 90 8.39 2.22 9.30
C ALA A 90 9.88 2.06 8.94
N ALA A 91 10.20 1.24 7.94
CA ALA A 91 11.56 1.09 7.44
C ALA A 91 12.12 2.37 6.77
N LEU A 92 11.25 3.23 6.26
CA LEU A 92 11.60 4.58 5.77
C LEU A 92 11.75 5.62 6.89
N GLY A 93 11.50 5.23 8.15
CA GLY A 93 11.43 6.18 9.27
C GLY A 93 10.16 7.05 9.23
N ILE A 94 9.13 6.60 8.52
CA ILE A 94 7.83 7.26 8.43
C ILE A 94 6.91 6.56 9.43
N ASP A 95 6.81 7.12 10.63
CA ASP A 95 5.85 6.75 11.65
C ASP A 95 4.72 7.79 11.71
N GLY A 96 3.49 7.31 11.90
CA GLY A 96 2.38 8.19 12.21
C GLY A 96 2.70 8.85 13.55
N GLY A 97 3.02 10.14 13.53
CA GLY A 97 3.17 10.93 14.76
C GLY A 97 1.95 10.76 15.67
N PRO A 98 2.08 11.05 16.97
CA PRO A 98 0.97 10.92 17.90
C PRO A 98 -0.30 11.58 17.32
N VAL A 99 -1.38 10.81 17.29
CA VAL A 99 -2.70 11.37 17.02
C VAL A 99 -3.07 12.18 18.25
N ASP A 100 -2.93 13.50 18.17
CA ASP A 100 -3.49 14.39 19.16
C ASP A 100 -5.02 14.21 19.11
N VAL A 101 -5.56 13.38 20.01
CA VAL A 101 -7.00 13.12 20.19
C VAL A 101 -7.56 13.93 21.35
#